data_AF-A0A452ZU71-F1
#
_entry.id   AF-A0A452ZU71-F1
#
_cell.length_a   1.000
_cell.length_b   1.000
_cell.length_c   1.000
_cell.angle_alpha   90.00
_cell.angle_beta   90.00
_cell.angle_gamma   90.00
#
_symmetry.space_group_name_H-M   'P 1'
#
loop_
_entity.id
_entity.type
_entity.pdbx_description
1 polymer ?
#
loop_
_entity_poly.entity_id
_entity_poly.type
_entity_poly.pdbx_seq_one_letter_code
_entity_poly.pdbx_strand_id
1 'polypeptide(L)'
;MIRNQALLWVLSIGFELMELTFRHMLPNFNECWWDSIILDILICNWFGIWAGMHTVRYFDGKTYEWVGLSRQPSIMGKVKRSLSQFTPAQWDKDQWQPFMGPLRFIQVLFLCVVFMMVELNTFFLKFCLWIPPRNPLVVYRLILWWLIAIPTIREYNSYLQDSKPVKKVGAFCWLSVAICIVELLICMKFGHGLFHDPMPTWLIIFWRSAGIAFVIF
;
A
#
# COMPACT_ATOMS: atom_id res chain seq x y z
N MET A 1 -7.14 -5.37 0.00
CA MET A 1 -5.68 -5.39 0.22
C MET A 1 -5.03 -6.17 -0.90
N ILE A 2 -3.83 -5.78 -1.33
CA ILE A 2 -3.09 -6.46 -2.40
C ILE A 2 -2.70 -7.87 -1.94
N ARG A 3 -3.18 -8.90 -2.65
CA ARG A 3 -2.96 -10.32 -2.30
C ARG A 3 -1.93 -10.97 -3.23
N ASN A 4 -0.81 -10.29 -3.45
CA ASN A 4 0.25 -10.77 -4.33
C ASN A 4 1.60 -10.58 -3.63
N GLN A 5 2.27 -11.69 -3.33
CA GLN A 5 3.53 -11.69 -2.59
C GLN A 5 4.63 -10.91 -3.30
N ALA A 6 4.74 -11.04 -4.63
CA ALA A 6 5.72 -10.30 -5.41
C ALA A 6 5.44 -8.80 -5.39
N LEU A 7 4.18 -8.39 -5.54
CA LEU A 7 3.80 -6.98 -5.51
C LEU A 7 4.03 -6.35 -4.13
N LEU A 8 3.74 -7.07 -3.05
CA LEU A 8 4.03 -6.64 -1.68
C LEU A 8 5.53 -6.52 -1.42
N TRP A 9 6.34 -7.44 -1.97
CA TRP A 9 7.80 -7.34 -1.93
C TRP A 9 8.33 -6.13 -2.69
N VAL A 10 7.76 -5.84 -3.87
CA VAL A 10 8.10 -4.62 -4.64
C VAL A 10 7.75 -3.36 -3.85
N LEU A 11 6.60 -3.34 -3.15
CA LEU A 11 6.24 -2.22 -2.28
C LEU A 11 7.19 -2.05 -1.09
N SER A 12 7.60 -3.16 -0.47
CA SER A 12 8.57 -3.16 0.63
C SER A 12 9.92 -2.61 0.19
N ILE A 13 10.51 -3.17 -0.88
CA ILE A 13 11.79 -2.68 -1.44
C ILE A 13 11.65 -1.25 -1.95
N GLY A 14 10.52 -0.92 -2.57
CA GLY A 14 10.23 0.41 -3.09
C GLY A 14 10.20 1.45 -1.97
N PHE A 15 9.65 1.12 -0.81
CA PHE A 15 9.64 2.02 0.34
C PHE A 15 11.05 2.31 0.88
N GLU A 16 11.89 1.27 1.05
CA GLU A 16 13.31 1.47 1.42
C GLU A 16 14.07 2.34 0.41
N LEU A 17 13.79 2.17 -0.88
CA LEU A 17 14.38 3.00 -1.93
C LEU A 17 13.93 4.47 -1.81
N MET A 18 12.70 4.71 -1.38
CA MET A 18 12.19 6.06 -1.13
C MET A 18 12.85 6.67 0.11
N GLU A 19 13.04 5.92 1.19
CA GLU A 19 13.80 6.39 2.36
C GLU A 19 15.23 6.76 1.98
N LEU A 20 15.92 5.90 1.22
CA LEU A 20 17.25 6.19 0.69
C LEU A 20 17.27 7.45 -0.17
N THR A 21 16.23 7.66 -0.98
CA THR A 21 16.09 8.84 -1.84
C THR A 21 15.89 10.10 -1.02
N PHE A 22 15.06 10.06 0.01
CA PHE A 22 14.63 11.23 0.79
C PHE A 22 15.40 11.45 2.10
N ARG A 23 16.41 10.62 2.43
CA ARG A 23 17.27 10.79 3.63
C ARG A 23 17.96 12.13 3.76
N HIS A 24 18.21 12.81 2.63
CA HIS A 24 18.80 14.15 2.62
C HIS A 24 17.79 15.24 3.01
N MET A 25 16.48 14.97 2.89
CA MET A 25 15.42 15.91 3.27
C MET A 25 14.90 15.63 4.68
N LEU A 26 14.82 14.36 5.08
CA LEU A 26 14.24 13.94 6.34
C LEU A 26 15.28 13.17 7.18
N PRO A 27 15.67 13.69 8.37
CA PRO A 27 16.65 13.03 9.22
C PRO A 27 16.15 11.68 9.77
N ASN A 28 14.83 11.46 9.80
CA ASN A 28 14.23 10.19 10.22
C ASN A 28 14.62 9.02 9.30
N PHE A 29 14.93 9.27 8.03
CA PHE A 29 15.29 8.24 7.05
C PHE A 29 16.80 7.98 6.99
N ASN A 30 17.58 8.54 7.93
CA ASN A 30 19.03 8.33 7.96
C ASN A 30 19.39 7.11 8.80
N GLU A 31 18.96 5.94 8.32
CA GLU A 31 19.18 4.66 8.97
C GLU A 31 20.42 3.94 8.41
N CYS A 32 20.85 2.88 9.09
CA CYS A 32 21.99 2.10 8.65
C CYS A 32 21.62 1.26 7.42
N TRP A 33 22.51 1.23 6.42
CA TRP A 33 22.26 0.46 5.18
C TRP A 33 21.93 -1.02 5.42
N TRP A 34 22.49 -1.62 6.48
CA TRP A 34 22.25 -3.02 6.81
C TRP A 34 20.89 -3.23 7.48
N ASP A 35 20.36 -2.21 8.16
CA ASP A 35 19.04 -2.24 8.82
C ASP A 35 17.96 -2.33 7.75
N SER A 36 17.96 -1.38 6.81
CA SER A 36 17.04 -1.33 5.67
C SER A 36 17.07 -2.61 4.81
N ILE A 37 18.24 -3.22 4.60
CA ILE A 37 18.36 -4.43 3.77
C ILE A 37 18.03 -5.71 4.56
N ILE A 38 18.69 -5.92 5.68
CA ILE A 38 18.64 -7.20 6.39
C ILE A 38 17.42 -7.24 7.31
N LEU A 39 17.24 -6.20 8.12
CA LEU A 39 16.18 -6.18 9.11
C LEU A 39 14.84 -5.90 8.45
N ASP A 40 14.74 -4.85 7.63
CA ASP A 40 13.44 -4.44 7.09
C ASP A 40 13.01 -5.30 5.91
N ILE A 41 13.77 -5.35 4.81
CA ILE A 41 13.37 -6.14 3.62
C ILE A 41 13.36 -7.64 3.91
N LEU A 42 14.48 -8.20 4.40
CA LEU A 42 14.67 -9.65 4.46
C LEU A 42 14.00 -10.32 5.66
N ILE A 43 13.89 -9.64 6.80
CA ILE A 43 13.35 -10.23 8.03
C ILE A 43 11.92 -9.74 8.28
N CYS A 44 11.73 -8.47 8.64
CA CYS A 44 10.46 -7.93 9.12
C CYS A 44 9.38 -7.94 8.02
N ASN A 45 9.67 -7.35 6.87
CA ASN A 45 8.71 -7.25 5.76
C ASN A 45 8.48 -8.62 5.13
N TRP A 46 9.53 -9.42 4.89
CA TRP A 46 9.35 -10.78 4.40
C TRP A 46 8.51 -11.64 5.33
N PHE A 47 8.78 -11.62 6.64
CA PHE A 47 8.01 -12.38 7.61
C PHE A 47 6.56 -11.90 7.69
N GLY A 48 6.33 -10.59 7.72
CA GLY A 48 4.98 -10.01 7.72
C GLY A 48 4.18 -10.38 6.48
N ILE A 49 4.80 -10.32 5.29
CA ILE A 49 4.18 -10.72 4.03
C ILE A 49 3.92 -12.22 4.02
N TRP A 50 4.89 -13.04 4.45
CA TRP A 50 4.73 -14.50 4.55
C TRP A 50 3.58 -14.88 5.49
N ALA A 51 3.55 -14.31 6.70
CA ALA A 51 2.50 -14.55 7.69
C ALA A 51 1.14 -14.09 7.17
N GLY A 52 1.04 -12.89 6.61
CA GLY A 52 -0.19 -12.35 6.03
C GLY A 52 -0.73 -13.21 4.88
N MET A 53 0.14 -13.65 3.97
CA MET A 53 -0.23 -14.55 2.87
C MET A 53 -0.66 -15.93 3.39
N HIS A 54 -0.02 -16.44 4.44
CA HIS A 54 -0.41 -17.69 5.09
C HIS A 54 -1.79 -17.58 5.75
N THR A 55 -2.06 -16.48 6.47
CA THR A 55 -3.38 -16.19 7.05
C THR A 55 -4.46 -16.11 5.96
N VAL A 56 -4.18 -15.42 4.86
CA VAL A 56 -5.11 -15.35 3.72
C VAL A 56 -5.45 -16.74 3.18
N ARG A 57 -4.44 -17.60 2.96
CA ARG A 57 -4.64 -18.98 2.48
C ARG A 57 -5.41 -19.85 3.48
N TYR A 58 -5.18 -19.66 4.77
CA TYR A 58 -5.90 -20.38 5.82
C TYR A 58 -7.42 -20.10 5.78
N PHE A 59 -7.82 -18.87 5.43
CA PHE A 59 -9.23 -18.49 5.27
C PHE A 59 -9.80 -18.80 3.88
N ASP A 60 -8.99 -18.76 2.81
CA ASP A 60 -9.40 -19.06 1.42
C ASP A 60 -9.92 -20.50 1.23
N GLY A 61 -9.47 -21.43 2.08
CA GLY A 61 -9.86 -22.85 2.02
C GLY A 61 -11.15 -23.23 2.77
N LYS A 62 -11.87 -22.29 3.39
CA LYS A 62 -13.04 -22.60 4.23
C LYS A 62 -14.34 -22.25 3.50
N THR A 63 -15.08 -23.25 3.04
CA THR A 63 -16.46 -23.08 2.56
C THR A 63 -17.39 -22.92 3.76
N TYR A 64 -18.11 -21.79 3.84
CA TYR A 64 -19.05 -21.52 4.93
C TYR A 64 -20.47 -21.96 4.54
N GLU A 65 -21.01 -22.95 5.24
CA GLU A 65 -22.43 -23.30 5.08
C GLU A 65 -23.31 -22.31 5.86
N TRP A 66 -24.21 -21.64 5.14
CA TRP A 66 -25.12 -20.65 5.71
C TRP A 66 -26.38 -21.30 6.31
N VAL A 67 -26.24 -22.00 7.44
CA VAL A 67 -27.38 -22.52 8.23
C VAL A 67 -27.87 -21.53 9.29
N GLY A 68 -29.19 -21.38 9.49
CA GLY A 68 -29.75 -20.41 10.45
C GLY A 68 -29.27 -20.60 11.91
N LEU A 69 -29.10 -19.50 12.66
CA LEU A 69 -28.63 -19.45 14.06
C LEU A 69 -29.41 -20.36 15.03
N SER A 70 -30.67 -20.67 14.70
CA SER A 70 -31.53 -21.57 15.47
C SER A 70 -31.13 -23.05 15.36
N ARG A 71 -30.38 -23.43 14.32
CA ARG A 71 -29.92 -24.81 14.09
C ARG A 71 -28.58 -25.14 14.76
N GLN A 72 -27.88 -24.17 15.38
CA GLN A 72 -26.67 -24.45 16.14
C GLN A 72 -26.99 -24.98 17.55
N PRO A 73 -26.56 -26.21 17.91
CA PRO A 73 -26.90 -26.84 19.18
C PRO A 73 -26.12 -26.28 20.38
N SER A 74 -25.00 -25.58 20.17
CA SER A 74 -24.12 -25.10 21.24
C SER A 74 -23.92 -23.59 21.24
N ILE A 75 -23.74 -23.01 22.43
CA ILE A 75 -23.42 -21.58 22.62
C ILE A 75 -22.11 -21.21 21.93
N MET A 76 -21.10 -22.09 22.02
CA MET A 76 -19.82 -21.95 21.30
C MET A 76 -20.02 -21.88 19.78
N GLY A 77 -20.98 -22.67 19.25
CA GLY A 77 -21.35 -22.66 17.84
C GLY A 77 -22.02 -21.36 17.40
N LYS A 78 -22.82 -20.73 18.28
CA LYS A 78 -23.43 -19.41 18.03
C LYS A 78 -22.37 -18.30 17.99
N VAL A 79 -21.44 -18.27 18.96
CA VAL A 79 -20.35 -17.27 18.99
C VAL A 79 -19.42 -17.42 17.79
N LYS A 80 -18.98 -18.65 17.48
CA LYS A 80 -18.15 -18.93 16.30
C LYS A 80 -18.83 -18.47 15.01
N ARG A 81 -20.16 -18.60 14.93
CA ARG A 81 -20.94 -18.19 13.77
C ARG A 81 -21.08 -16.67 13.67
N SER A 82 -21.36 -15.97 14.76
CA SER A 82 -21.37 -14.51 14.79
C SER A 82 -20.03 -13.94 14.33
N LEU A 83 -18.92 -14.55 14.77
CA LEU A 83 -17.58 -14.17 14.30
C LEU A 83 -17.38 -14.48 12.80
N SER A 84 -17.92 -15.58 12.29
CA SER A 84 -17.85 -15.92 10.86
C SER A 84 -18.69 -15.01 9.94
N GLN A 85 -19.64 -14.24 10.48
CA GLN A 85 -20.39 -13.26 9.67
C GLN A 85 -19.51 -12.06 9.27
N PHE A 86 -18.47 -11.79 10.05
CA PHE A 86 -17.47 -10.76 9.73
C PHE A 86 -16.42 -11.24 8.73
N THR A 87 -16.44 -12.52 8.35
CA THR A 87 -15.60 -13.07 7.27
C THR A 87 -16.36 -13.14 5.95
N PRO A 88 -15.78 -12.70 4.81
CA PRO A 88 -16.48 -12.70 3.52
C PRO A 88 -16.89 -14.10 3.06
N ALA A 89 -18.00 -14.18 2.32
CA ALA A 89 -18.56 -15.45 1.83
C ALA A 89 -17.66 -16.16 0.80
N GLN A 90 -16.89 -15.40 0.03
CA GLN A 90 -15.93 -15.90 -0.94
C GLN A 90 -14.67 -15.03 -0.87
N TRP A 91 -13.52 -15.69 -0.80
CA TRP A 91 -12.23 -15.04 -0.93
C TRP A 91 -11.89 -14.93 -2.43
N ASP A 92 -12.19 -13.79 -3.04
CA ASP A 92 -11.77 -13.55 -4.43
C ASP A 92 -10.24 -13.49 -4.53
N LYS A 93 -9.68 -14.13 -5.57
CA LYS A 93 -8.25 -14.13 -5.87
C LYS A 93 -7.91 -12.91 -6.72
N ASP A 94 -7.14 -11.98 -6.17
CA ASP A 94 -6.69 -10.81 -6.91
C ASP A 94 -5.59 -11.20 -7.92
N GLN A 95 -5.92 -11.26 -9.21
CA GLN A 95 -4.97 -11.55 -10.27
C GLN A 95 -4.40 -10.27 -10.87
N TRP A 96 -3.26 -9.82 -10.37
CA TRP A 96 -2.59 -8.59 -10.82
C TRP A 96 -1.80 -8.74 -12.13
N GLN A 97 -1.20 -9.92 -12.36
CA GLN A 97 -0.43 -10.32 -13.55
C GLN A 97 0.24 -9.15 -14.34
N PRO A 98 1.26 -8.49 -13.76
CA PRO A 98 1.84 -7.26 -14.31
C PRO A 98 2.48 -7.44 -15.69
N PHE A 99 2.95 -8.65 -16.02
CA PHE A 99 3.69 -8.94 -17.26
C PHE A 99 2.81 -9.39 -18.45
N MET A 100 1.48 -9.37 -18.32
CA MET A 100 0.59 -9.76 -19.44
C MET A 100 0.57 -8.73 -20.58
N GLY A 101 1.03 -7.50 -20.34
CA GLY A 101 1.15 -6.48 -21.38
C GLY A 101 1.64 -5.14 -20.83
N PRO A 102 2.19 -4.26 -21.70
CA PRO A 102 2.82 -3.01 -21.28
C PRO A 102 1.85 -2.05 -20.57
N LEU A 103 0.60 -1.96 -21.04
CA LEU A 103 -0.42 -1.13 -20.39
C LEU A 103 -0.76 -1.65 -18.97
N ARG A 104 -0.84 -2.98 -18.79
CA ARG A 104 -1.13 -3.58 -17.49
C ARG A 104 0.04 -3.37 -16.53
N PHE A 105 1.28 -3.43 -17.03
CA PHE A 105 2.46 -3.09 -16.26
C PHE A 105 2.42 -1.64 -15.76
N ILE A 106 2.14 -0.67 -16.63
CA ILE A 106 2.02 0.76 -16.27
C ILE A 106 0.91 0.97 -15.23
N GLN A 107 -0.24 0.30 -15.38
CA GLN A 107 -1.35 0.39 -14.43
C GLN A 107 -0.97 -0.14 -13.04
N VAL A 108 -0.34 -1.32 -12.98
CA VAL A 108 0.13 -1.88 -11.69
C VAL A 108 1.24 -1.02 -11.08
N LEU A 109 2.15 -0.48 -11.90
CA LEU A 109 3.18 0.45 -11.46
C LEU A 109 2.58 1.73 -10.90
N PHE A 110 1.55 2.30 -11.54
CA PHE A 110 0.84 3.48 -11.05
C PHE A 110 0.24 3.23 -9.66
N LEU A 111 -0.36 2.06 -9.43
CA LEU A 111 -0.85 1.68 -8.10
C LEU A 111 0.28 1.66 -7.06
N CYS A 112 1.44 1.10 -7.41
CA CYS A 112 2.60 1.09 -6.52
C CYS A 112 3.09 2.50 -6.19
N VAL A 113 3.18 3.38 -7.19
CA VAL A 113 3.59 4.78 -7.00
C VAL A 113 2.63 5.52 -6.10
N VAL A 114 1.32 5.39 -6.30
CA VAL A 114 0.31 6.01 -5.43
C VAL A 114 0.42 5.48 -4.00
N PHE A 115 0.63 4.18 -3.82
CA PHE A 115 0.81 3.59 -2.48
C PHE A 115 2.04 4.17 -1.79
N MET A 116 3.20 4.18 -2.47
CA MET A 116 4.44 4.77 -1.93
C MET A 116 4.28 6.26 -1.62
N MET A 117 3.54 7.01 -2.46
CA MET A 117 3.27 8.43 -2.23
C MET A 117 2.43 8.65 -0.96
N VAL A 118 1.40 7.84 -0.73
CA VAL A 118 0.58 7.93 0.49
C VAL A 118 1.40 7.67 1.75
N GLU A 119 2.26 6.66 1.72
CA GLU A 119 3.17 6.35 2.82
C GLU A 119 4.17 7.49 3.05
N LEU A 120 4.81 7.97 1.98
CA LEU A 120 5.78 9.08 2.04
C LEU A 120 5.13 10.37 2.59
N ASN A 121 3.93 10.70 2.13
CA ASN A 121 3.16 11.84 2.62
C ASN A 121 2.95 11.79 4.15
N THR A 122 2.87 10.60 4.75
CA THR A 122 2.79 10.45 6.22
C THR A 122 3.96 11.14 6.92
N PHE A 123 5.17 10.88 6.44
CA PHE A 123 6.40 11.39 7.04
C PHE A 123 6.59 12.87 6.73
N PHE A 124 6.33 13.27 5.48
CA PHE A 124 6.44 14.68 5.09
C PHE A 124 5.39 15.56 5.77
N LEU A 125 4.13 15.14 5.88
CA LEU A 125 3.11 15.92 6.59
C LEU A 125 3.49 16.08 8.06
N LYS A 126 3.94 15.00 8.70
CA LYS A 126 4.41 15.06 10.10
C LYS A 126 5.54 16.07 10.26
N PHE A 127 6.50 16.08 9.34
CA PHE A 127 7.64 16.98 9.38
C PHE A 127 7.26 18.43 9.04
N CYS A 128 6.60 18.68 7.91
CA CYS A 128 6.23 20.02 7.45
C CYS A 128 5.25 20.72 8.41
N LEU A 129 4.35 19.98 9.06
CA LEU A 129 3.39 20.53 10.02
C LEU A 129 3.90 20.50 11.47
N TRP A 130 5.16 20.12 11.70
CA TRP A 130 5.77 20.06 13.03
C TRP A 130 4.95 19.25 14.05
N ILE A 131 4.36 18.12 13.61
CA ILE A 131 3.51 17.29 14.45
C ILE A 131 4.40 16.46 15.40
N PRO A 132 4.23 16.60 16.73
CA PRO A 132 5.06 15.86 17.67
C PRO A 132 4.77 14.34 17.58
N PRO A 133 5.76 13.47 17.80
CA PRO A 133 5.60 12.01 17.64
C PRO A 133 4.50 11.38 18.51
N ARG A 134 4.17 11.99 19.64
CA ARG A 134 3.13 11.51 20.57
C ARG A 134 1.71 11.87 20.14
N ASN A 135 1.55 12.66 19.08
CA ASN A 135 0.23 13.11 18.65
C ASN A 135 -0.51 11.97 17.90
N PRO A 136 -1.74 11.62 18.30
CA PRO A 136 -2.50 10.55 17.66
C PRO A 136 -2.97 10.89 16.23
N LEU A 137 -2.83 12.13 15.75
CA LEU A 137 -3.27 12.53 14.40
C LEU A 137 -2.69 11.64 13.29
N VAL A 138 -1.42 11.25 13.40
CA VAL A 138 -0.79 10.34 12.42
C VAL A 138 -1.48 8.97 12.47
N VAL A 139 -1.78 8.47 13.66
CA VAL A 139 -2.48 7.19 13.84
C VAL A 139 -3.90 7.24 13.27
N TYR A 140 -4.66 8.30 13.54
CA TYR A 140 -6.00 8.48 12.96
C TYR A 140 -5.96 8.53 11.44
N ARG A 141 -4.97 9.23 10.87
CA ARG A 141 -4.76 9.25 9.42
C ARG A 141 -4.47 7.86 8.87
N LEU A 142 -3.59 7.08 9.50
CA LEU A 142 -3.26 5.71 9.08
C LEU A 142 -4.50 4.80 9.13
N ILE A 143 -5.34 4.92 10.17
CA ILE A 143 -6.60 4.17 10.27
C ILE A 143 -7.55 4.56 9.14
N LEU A 144 -7.70 5.85 8.85
CA LEU A 144 -8.56 6.31 7.74
C LEU A 144 -8.06 5.81 6.39
N TRP A 145 -6.76 5.90 6.13
CA TRP A 145 -6.15 5.36 4.92
C TRP A 145 -6.32 3.84 4.82
N TRP A 146 -6.16 3.10 5.92
CA TRP A 146 -6.41 1.67 5.96
C TRP A 146 -7.86 1.32 5.59
N LEU A 147 -8.84 2.05 6.13
CA LEU A 147 -10.27 1.86 5.82
C LEU A 147 -10.59 2.17 4.35
N ILE A 148 -10.01 3.22 3.79
CA ILE A 148 -10.23 3.64 2.39
C ILE A 148 -9.49 2.71 1.40
N ALA A 149 -8.29 2.26 1.75
CA ALA A 149 -7.46 1.43 0.87
C ALA A 149 -8.11 0.06 0.57
N ILE A 150 -8.89 -0.50 1.49
CA ILE A 150 -9.57 -1.79 1.29
C ILE A 150 -10.53 -1.76 0.08
N PRO A 151 -11.55 -0.89 0.03
CA PRO A 151 -12.43 -0.77 -1.13
C PRO A 151 -11.70 -0.22 -2.36
N THR A 152 -10.76 0.73 -2.20
CA THR A 152 -9.99 1.29 -3.34
C THR A 152 -9.23 0.21 -4.10
N ILE A 153 -8.49 -0.65 -3.40
CA ILE A 153 -7.72 -1.73 -4.06
C ILE A 153 -8.65 -2.71 -4.76
N ARG A 154 -9.82 -3.03 -4.18
CA ARG A 154 -10.81 -3.94 -4.78
C ARG A 154 -11.43 -3.34 -6.04
N GLU A 155 -11.84 -2.08 -5.98
CA GLU A 155 -12.37 -1.34 -7.14
C GLU A 155 -11.33 -1.26 -8.26
N TYR A 156 -10.07 -0.94 -7.91
CA TYR A 156 -9.00 -0.83 -8.88
C TYR A 156 -8.67 -2.17 -9.53
N ASN A 157 -8.57 -3.25 -8.75
CA ASN A 157 -8.35 -4.58 -9.29
C ASN A 157 -9.52 -5.02 -10.21
N SER A 158 -10.76 -4.75 -9.81
CA SER A 158 -11.92 -5.02 -10.67
C SER A 158 -11.88 -4.23 -11.97
N TYR A 159 -11.42 -2.98 -11.94
CA TYR A 159 -11.24 -2.15 -13.14
C TYR A 159 -10.17 -2.71 -14.09
N LEU A 160 -9.09 -3.29 -13.55
CA LEU A 160 -8.03 -3.93 -14.35
C LEU A 160 -8.47 -5.26 -15.00
N GLN A 161 -9.36 -5.99 -14.33
CA GLN A 161 -9.89 -7.27 -14.80
C GLN A 161 -11.08 -7.11 -15.76
N ASP A 162 -11.87 -6.03 -15.63
CA ASP A 162 -13.03 -5.81 -16.49
C ASP A 162 -12.58 -5.57 -17.95
N SER A 163 -13.11 -6.37 -18.87
CA SER A 163 -12.85 -6.31 -20.31
C SER A 163 -13.92 -5.51 -21.07
N LYS A 164 -14.86 -4.86 -20.36
CA LYS A 164 -15.91 -4.06 -20.98
C LYS A 164 -15.36 -2.84 -21.74
N PRO A 165 -16.03 -2.42 -22.83
CA PRO A 165 -15.61 -1.31 -23.67
C PRO A 165 -15.72 0.06 -22.97
N VAL A 166 -16.63 0.22 -22.00
CA VAL A 166 -16.74 1.43 -21.17
C VAL A 166 -16.29 1.09 -19.76
N LYS A 167 -15.07 1.50 -19.41
CA LYS A 167 -14.51 1.29 -18.08
C LYS A 167 -14.72 2.53 -17.21
N LYS A 168 -15.29 2.35 -16.02
CA LYS A 168 -15.40 3.41 -15.01
C LYS A 168 -14.53 3.05 -13.81
N VAL A 169 -13.67 3.98 -13.42
CA VAL A 169 -12.91 3.88 -12.17
C VAL A 169 -13.87 4.16 -11.02
N GLY A 170 -13.81 3.34 -9.97
CA GLY A 170 -14.70 3.43 -8.82
C GLY A 170 -14.50 4.72 -8.00
N ALA A 171 -15.50 5.06 -7.18
CA ALA A 171 -15.52 6.33 -6.44
C ALA A 171 -14.42 6.39 -5.37
N PHE A 172 -14.12 5.28 -4.70
CA PHE A 172 -13.07 5.23 -3.69
C PHE A 172 -11.68 5.41 -4.32
N CYS A 173 -11.46 4.90 -5.53
CA CYS A 173 -10.22 5.16 -6.28
C CYS A 173 -10.02 6.66 -6.54
N TRP A 174 -11.06 7.36 -7.04
CA TRP A 174 -10.99 8.81 -7.25
C TRP A 174 -10.77 9.58 -5.95
N LEU A 175 -11.48 9.19 -4.88
CA LEU A 175 -11.32 9.79 -3.57
C LEU A 175 -9.89 9.62 -3.04
N SER A 176 -9.32 8.41 -3.10
CA SER A 176 -7.95 8.15 -2.68
C SER A 176 -6.93 8.99 -3.46
N VAL A 177 -7.08 9.07 -4.79
CA VAL A 177 -6.19 9.90 -5.62
C VAL A 177 -6.31 11.38 -5.25
N ALA A 178 -7.54 11.89 -5.05
CA ALA A 178 -7.77 13.27 -4.64
C ALA A 178 -7.14 13.58 -3.28
N ILE A 179 -7.31 12.70 -2.27
CA ILE A 179 -6.69 12.87 -0.95
C ILE A 179 -5.16 12.86 -1.08
N CYS A 180 -4.60 11.90 -1.82
CA CYS A 180 -3.15 11.82 -2.04
C CYS A 180 -2.58 13.09 -2.68
N ILE A 181 -3.26 13.64 -3.68
CA ILE A 181 -2.87 14.91 -4.33
C ILE A 181 -2.95 16.07 -3.34
N VAL A 182 -4.03 16.18 -2.57
CA VAL A 182 -4.18 17.26 -1.59
C VAL A 182 -3.09 17.21 -0.52
N GLU A 183 -2.79 16.02 0.00
CA GLU A 183 -1.70 15.82 0.96
C GLU A 183 -0.35 16.24 0.38
N LEU A 184 -0.07 15.85 -0.87
CA LEU A 184 1.15 16.24 -1.57
C LEU A 184 1.24 17.77 -1.75
N LEU A 185 0.15 18.42 -2.15
CA LEU A 185 0.08 19.87 -2.29
C LEU A 185 0.34 20.59 -0.96
N ILE A 186 -0.17 20.05 0.15
CA ILE A 186 0.12 20.56 1.50
C ILE A 186 1.61 20.42 1.80
N CYS A 187 2.20 19.24 1.55
CA CYS A 187 3.64 19.02 1.75
C CYS A 187 4.49 20.00 0.93
N MET A 188 4.15 20.26 -0.33
CA MET A 188 4.89 21.20 -1.17
C MET A 188 4.72 22.65 -0.70
N LYS A 189 3.50 23.04 -0.33
CA LYS A 189 3.19 24.41 0.11
C LYS A 189 3.89 24.75 1.43
N PHE A 190 3.80 23.85 2.42
CA PHE A 190 4.38 24.07 3.75
C PHE A 190 5.84 23.59 3.87
N GLY A 191 6.32 22.80 2.91
CA GLY A 191 7.72 22.37 2.82
C GLY A 191 8.67 23.42 2.24
N HIS A 192 8.15 24.52 1.70
CA HIS A 192 8.97 25.55 1.07
C HIS A 192 9.91 26.20 2.10
N GLY A 193 11.22 26.11 1.85
CA GLY A 193 12.24 26.66 2.74
C GLY A 193 12.60 25.79 3.96
N LEU A 194 12.06 24.57 4.08
CA LEU A 194 12.47 23.62 5.14
C LEU A 194 13.65 22.72 4.72
N PHE A 195 13.83 22.50 3.42
CA PHE A 195 14.84 21.59 2.88
C PHE A 195 15.96 22.38 2.22
N HIS A 196 17.10 22.47 2.90
CA HIS A 196 18.26 23.25 2.44
C HIS A 196 19.27 22.39 1.67
N ASP A 197 19.31 21.09 1.95
CA ASP A 197 20.26 20.17 1.33
C ASP A 197 19.79 19.80 -0.08
N PRO A 198 20.62 20.05 -1.12
CA PRO A 198 20.26 19.66 -2.47
C PRO A 198 20.31 18.14 -2.63
N MET A 199 19.52 17.63 -3.57
CA MET A 199 19.52 16.20 -3.90
C MET A 199 20.92 15.75 -4.37
N PRO A 200 21.52 14.73 -3.74
CA PRO A 200 22.83 14.21 -4.12
C PRO A 200 22.92 13.81 -5.59
N THR A 201 24.05 14.11 -6.24
CA THR A 201 24.25 13.88 -7.68
C THR A 201 24.11 12.41 -8.07
N TRP A 202 24.57 11.48 -7.23
CA TRP A 202 24.42 10.04 -7.47
C TRP A 202 22.96 9.59 -7.51
N LEU A 203 22.08 10.18 -6.68
CA LEU A 203 20.63 9.91 -6.71
C LEU A 203 20.00 10.47 -7.98
N ILE A 204 20.43 11.66 -8.42
CA ILE A 204 19.95 12.25 -9.69
C ILE A 204 20.33 11.33 -10.86
N ILE A 205 21.56 10.83 -10.90
CA ILE A 205 22.02 9.91 -11.94
C ILE A 205 21.23 8.60 -11.90
N PHE A 206 21.03 8.04 -10.70
CA PHE A 206 20.27 6.81 -10.49
C PHE A 206 18.84 6.93 -11.06
N TRP A 207 18.07 7.93 -10.62
CA TRP A 207 16.69 8.12 -11.08
C TRP A 207 16.59 8.51 -12.56
N ARG A 208 17.55 9.28 -13.09
CA ARG A 208 17.63 9.55 -14.54
C ARG A 208 17.87 8.27 -15.34
N SER A 209 18.80 7.42 -14.89
CA SER A 209 19.10 6.16 -15.56
C SER A 209 17.90 5.20 -15.53
N ALA A 210 17.19 5.12 -14.40
CA ALA A 210 15.97 4.34 -14.26
C ALA A 210 14.86 4.86 -15.18
N GLY A 211 14.68 6.19 -15.27
CA GLY A 211 13.70 6.80 -16.17
C GLY A 211 14.01 6.53 -17.64
N ILE A 212 15.28 6.62 -18.06
CA ILE A 212 15.70 6.29 -19.42
C ILE A 212 15.45 4.81 -19.72
N ALA A 213 15.83 3.91 -18.82
CA ALA A 213 15.59 2.48 -18.97
C ALA A 213 14.09 2.16 -19.11
N PHE A 214 13.24 2.85 -18.34
CA PHE A 214 11.79 2.68 -18.43
C PHE A 214 11.20 3.16 -19.76
N VAL A 215 11.74 4.22 -20.37
CA VAL A 215 11.28 4.71 -21.67
C VAL A 215 11.74 3.81 -22.83
N ILE A 216 12.89 3.13 -22.67
CA ILE A 216 13.43 2.20 -23.67
C ILE A 216 12.67 0.87 -23.67
N PHE A 217 12.15 0.44 -22.52
CA PHE A 217 11.39 -0.80 -22.33
C PHE A 217 9.96 -0.70 -22.89
#